data_AF-H6NGT8-F1
#
_entry.id   AF-H6NGT8-F1
#
_cell.length_a   1.000
_cell.length_b   1.000
_cell.length_c   1.000
_cell.angle_alpha   90.00
_cell.angle_beta   90.00
_cell.angle_gamma   90.00
#
_symmetry.space_group_name_H-M   'P 1'
#
loop_
_entity.id
_entity.type
_entity.pdbx_description
1 polymer ?
#
loop_
_entity_poly.entity_id
_entity_poly.type
_entity_poly.pdbx_seq_one_letter_code
_entity_poly.pdbx_strand_id
1 'polypeptide(L)' 'MHIISYYKHPTGNYVAKYNSQSIMVLQTVFRRITGVSPASVSGWTEVEKQELSQLGFIAN' A
#
# COMPACT_ATOMS: atom_id res chain seq x y z
N MET A 1 8.53 12.03 -2.84
CA MET A 1 7.39 11.25 -3.36
C MET A 1 7.86 10.05 -4.16
N HIS A 2 7.30 8.88 -3.85
CA HIS A 2 7.52 7.61 -4.54
C HIS A 2 6.18 7.03 -4.99
N ILE A 3 6.16 6.29 -6.09
CA ILE A 3 4.93 5.62 -6.57
C ILE A 3 4.94 4.18 -6.07
N ILE A 4 3.85 3.78 -5.41
CA ILE A 4 3.55 2.38 -5.13
C ILE A 4 2.34 1.96 -5.95
N SER A 5 2.33 0.70 -6.38
CA SER A 5 1.13 0.07 -6.95
C SER A 5 0.50 -0.87 -5.93
N TYR A 6 -0.81 -1.06 -5.99
CA TYR A 6 -1.51 -1.95 -5.08
C TYR A 6 -2.63 -2.72 -5.78
N TYR A 7 -3.01 -3.85 -5.20
CA TYR A 7 -4.22 -4.58 -5.57
C TYR A 7 -4.87 -5.23 -4.35
N LYS A 8 -6.18 -5.45 -4.43
CA LYS A 8 -6.98 -6.08 -3.39
C LYS A 8 -6.85 -7.59 -3.51
N HIS A 9 -6.38 -8.22 -2.44
CA HIS A 9 -6.28 -9.66 -2.32
C HIS A 9 -7.67 -10.28 -2.07
N PRO A 10 -7.93 -11.53 -2.46
CA PRO A 10 -9.21 -12.21 -2.19
C PRO A 10 -9.61 -12.27 -0.71
N THR A 11 -8.66 -12.14 0.22
CA THR A 11 -8.93 -12.05 1.67
C THR A 11 -9.49 -10.70 2.12
N GLY A 12 -9.57 -9.70 1.23
CA GLY A 12 -10.01 -8.34 1.54
C GLY A 12 -8.89 -7.36 1.87
N ASN A 13 -7.68 -7.85 2.15
CA ASN A 13 -6.48 -7.05 2.37
C ASN A 13 -5.91 -6.46 1.07
N TYR A 14 -4.96 -5.54 1.19
CA TYR A 14 -4.25 -4.99 0.03
C TYR A 14 -2.84 -5.57 -0.04
N VAL A 15 -2.38 -5.87 -1.25
CA VAL A 15 -0.97 -6.13 -1.52
C VAL A 15 -0.41 -4.87 -2.17
N ALA A 16 0.55 -4.25 -1.49
CA ALA A 16 1.28 -3.10 -1.99
C ALA A 16 2.60 -3.58 -2.61
N LYS A 17 3.01 -2.94 -3.71
CA LYS A 17 4.22 -3.22 -4.46
C LYS A 17 5.05 -1.95 -4.62
N TYR A 18 6.33 -2.07 -4.28
CA TYR A 18 7.33 -1.03 -4.45
C TYR A 18 8.65 -1.69 -4.88
N ASN A 19 9.20 -1.30 -6.02
CA ASN A 19 10.33 -1.97 -6.66
C ASN A 19 10.07 -3.49 -6.80
N SER A 20 11.02 -4.33 -6.35
CA SER A 20 10.89 -5.80 -6.36
C SER A 20 10.23 -6.37 -5.10
N GLN A 21 9.77 -5.52 -4.19
CA GLN A 21 9.16 -5.94 -2.93
C GLN A 21 7.64 -5.90 -3.01
N SER A 22 7.01 -6.89 -2.39
CA SER A 22 5.55 -6.98 -2.24
C SER A 22 5.23 -7.32 -0.79
N ILE A 23 4.27 -6.62 -0.22
CA ILE A 23 3.82 -6.82 1.17
C ILE A 23 2.30 -6.88 1.21
N MET A 24 1.76 -7.68 2.13
CA MET A 24 0.33 -7.66 2.41
C MET A 24 0.07 -6.72 3.60
N VAL A 25 -0.84 -5.77 3.39
CA VAL A 25 -1.23 -4.76 4.36
C VAL A 25 -2.70 -4.92 4.69
N LEU A 26 -3.03 -4.86 5.99
CA LEU A 26 -4.40 -4.92 6.46
C LEU A 26 -5.24 -3.81 5.83
N GLN A 27 -6.47 -4.13 5.42
CA GLN A 27 -7.37 -3.19 4.76
C GLN A 27 -7.52 -1.86 5.53
N THR A 28 -7.74 -1.93 6.84
CA THR A 28 -7.94 -0.73 7.69
C THR A 28 -6.70 0.16 7.72
N VAL A 29 -5.51 -0.45 7.81
CA VAL A 29 -4.23 0.26 7.85
C VAL A 29 -3.95 0.90 6.50
N PHE A 30 -4.07 0.13 5.42
CA PHE A 30 -3.80 0.61 4.07
C PHE A 30 -4.67 1.80 3.70
N ARG A 31 -5.98 1.74 4.01
CA ARG A 31 -6.93 2.83 3.74
C ARG A 31 -6.66 4.06 4.60
N ARG A 32 -6.23 3.88 5.85
CA ARG A 32 -5.87 5.01 6.73
C ARG A 32 -4.66 5.77 6.21
N ILE A 33 -3.68 5.06 5.65
CA ILE A 33 -2.45 5.66 5.10
C ILE A 33 -2.73 6.30 3.73
N THR A 34 -3.42 5.59 2.83
CA THR A 34 -3.52 6.00 1.42
C THR A 34 -4.80 6.76 1.05
N GLY A 35 -5.81 6.79 1.94
CA GLY A 35 -7.13 7.37 1.64
C GLY A 35 -7.96 6.60 0.61
N VAL A 36 -7.51 5.40 0.20
CA VAL A 36 -8.15 4.62 -0.87
C VAL A 36 -9.56 4.15 -0.49
N SER A 37 -10.47 4.24 -1.47
CA SER A 37 -11.87 3.80 -1.34
C SER A 37 -11.97 2.28 -1.14
N PRO A 38 -12.94 1.78 -0.34
CA PRO A 38 -13.20 0.35 -0.20
C PRO A 38 -13.49 -0.39 -1.52
N ALA A 39 -14.04 0.32 -2.50
CA ALA A 39 -14.42 -0.20 -3.81
C ALA A 39 -13.22 -0.38 -4.74
N SER A 40 -12.07 0.25 -4.44
CA SER A 40 -10.88 0.16 -5.27
C SER A 40 -10.27 -1.24 -5.20
N VAL A 41 -10.12 -1.85 -6.37
CA VAL A 41 -9.53 -3.20 -6.55
C VAL A 41 -8.04 -3.11 -6.84
N SER A 42 -7.57 -2.10 -7.55
CA SER A 42 -6.16 -1.86 -7.80
C SER A 42 -5.92 -0.39 -8.14
N GLY A 43 -4.65 0.01 -8.11
CA GLY A 43 -4.27 1.36 -8.48
C GLY A 43 -2.81 1.65 -8.16
N TRP A 44 -2.49 2.93 -8.26
CA TRP A 44 -1.21 3.49 -7.84
C TRP A 44 -1.48 4.73 -6.99
N THR A 45 -0.54 5.03 -6.10
CA THR A 45 -0.63 6.21 -5.23
C THR A 45 0.78 6.72 -4.96
N GLU A 46 0.89 8.05 -4.88
CA GLU A 46 2.11 8.72 -4.46
C GLU A 46 2.19 8.71 -2.95
N VAL A 47 3.32 8.23 -2.42
CA VAL A 47 3.55 8.12 -0.98
C VAL A 47 4.84 8.84 -0.59
N GLU A 48 4.85 9.37 0.62
CA GLU A 48 6.06 9.93 1.21
C GLU A 48 6.99 8.84 1.71
N LYS A 49 8.30 9.16 1.79
CA LYS A 49 9.30 8.19 2.26
C LYS A 49 8.98 7.66 3.67
N GLN A 50 8.45 8.51 4.55
CA GLN A 50 8.06 8.09 5.90
C GLN A 50 6.92 7.06 5.90
N GLU A 51 5.98 7.17 4.97
CA GLU A 51 4.87 6.21 4.81
C GLU A 51 5.37 4.87 4.27
N LEU A 52 6.39 4.87 3.40
CA LEU A 52 7.04 3.62 2.97
C LEU A 52 7.64 2.84 4.15
N SER A 53 8.23 3.53 5.13
CA SER A 53 8.72 2.89 6.36
C SER A 53 7.57 2.32 7.21
N GLN A 54 6.45 3.05 7.33
CA GLN A 54 5.27 2.59 8.07
C GLN A 54 4.60 1.37 7.42
N LEU A 55 4.65 1.30 6.09
CA LEU A 55 4.19 0.15 5.33
C LEU A 55 5.19 -1.02 5.41
N GLY A 56 6.45 -0.78 5.81
CA GLY A 56 7.47 -1.82 5.96
C GLY A 56 8.27 -2.12 4.69
N PHE A 57 8.28 -1.20 3.72
CA PHE A 57 9.09 -1.32 2.50
C PHE A 57 10.56 -0.94 2.70
N ILE A 58 10.85 -0.06 3.66
CA ILE A 58 12.20 0.39 3.96
C ILE A 58 12.41 0.41 5.47
N ALA A 59 13.60 0.04 5.92
CA ALA A 59 14.04 0.29 7.29
C ALA A 59 14.44 1.77 7.44
N ASN A 60 14.09 2.37 8.57
CA ASN A 60 14.57 3.71 8.94
C ASN A 60 16.03 3.70 9.34
#